data_AF-A0AA39NJD4-F1
#
_entry.id   AF-A0AA39NJD4-F1
#
_cell.length_a   1.000
_cell.length_b   1.000
_cell.length_c   1.000
_cell.angle_alpha   90.00
_cell.angle_beta   90.00
_cell.angle_gamma   90.00
#
_symmetry.space_group_name_H-M   'P 1'
#
loop_
_entity.id
_entity.type
_entity.pdbx_description
1 polymer ?
#
loop_
_entity_poly.entity_id
_entity_poly.type
_entity_poly.pdbx_seq_one_letter_code
_entity_poly.pdbx_strand_id
1 'polypeptide(L)' 'FHRLPPEVLTEIFIQCWSFCGRMGPPLNPSAVPWKLMPLCRKWRSVAIATPKIWSII' A
#
# COMPACT_ATOMS: atom_id res chain seq x y z
N PHE A 1 15.09 -1.03 -13.93
CA PHE A 1 14.41 -0.42 -12.76
C PHE A 1 14.59 -1.32 -11.56
N HIS A 2 15.40 -0.87 -10.60
CA HIS A 2 15.81 -1.60 -9.40
C HIS A 2 14.62 -2.24 -8.68
N ARG A 3 14.74 -3.54 -8.36
CA ARG A 3 13.76 -4.26 -7.56
C ARG A 3 13.84 -3.72 -6.13
N LEU A 4 12.95 -2.78 -5.78
CA LEU A 4 12.79 -2.37 -4.40
C LEU A 4 12.49 -3.60 -3.53
N PRO A 5 13.16 -3.76 -2.38
CA PRO A 5 12.83 -4.79 -1.42
C PRO A 5 11.36 -4.68 -0.98
N PRO A 6 10.68 -5.80 -0.70
CA PRO A 6 9.28 -5.79 -0.25
C PRO A 6 9.08 -4.99 1.06
N GLU A 7 10.11 -4.89 1.89
CA GLU A 7 10.12 -4.11 3.13
C GLU A 7 10.02 -2.62 2.83
N VAL A 8 10.85 -2.12 1.90
CA VAL A 8 10.82 -0.70 1.48
C VAL A 8 9.47 -0.36 0.84
N LEU A 9 8.92 -1.27 0.04
CA LEU A 9 7.58 -1.10 -0.52
C LEU A 9 6.52 -0.99 0.57
N THR A 10 6.60 -1.82 1.59
CA THR A 10 5.70 -1.78 2.74
C THR A 10 5.78 -0.45 3.47
N GLU A 11 6.98 0.07 3.74
CA GLU A 11 7.17 1.39 4.35
C GLU A 11 6.58 2.52 3.49
N ILE A 12 6.74 2.46 2.16
CA ILE A 12 6.10 3.41 1.25
C ILE A 12 4.57 3.36 1.41
N PHE A 13 3.96 2.18 1.46
CA PHE A 13 2.52 2.07 1.68
C PHE A 13 2.08 2.68 3.02
N ILE A 14 2.81 2.40 4.11
CA ILE A 14 2.52 2.92 5.46
C ILE A 14 2.68 4.44 5.52
N GLN A 15 3.74 4.97 4.89
CA GLN A 15 4.03 6.39 4.91
C GLN A 15 3.06 7.16 4.01
N CYS A 16 2.75 6.65 2.82
CA CYS A 16 1.70 7.24 1.97
C CYS A 16 0.33 7.18 2.67
N TRP A 17 0.01 6.09 3.37
CA TRP A 17 -1.20 5.99 4.19
C TRP A 17 -1.25 7.04 5.31
N SER A 18 -0.12 7.27 5.98
CA SER A 18 -0.01 8.26 7.07
C SER A 18 -0.05 9.70 6.56
N PHE A 19 0.55 9.97 5.39
CA PHE A 19 0.71 11.30 4.82
C PHE A 19 -0.50 11.77 4.00
N CYS A 20 -1.16 10.87 3.27
CA CYS A 20 -2.38 11.20 2.51
C CYS A 20 -3.64 11.32 3.39
N GLY A 21 -3.51 11.10 4.70
CA GLY A 21 -4.61 11.04 5.65
C GLY A 21 -5.46 9.78 5.44
N ARG A 22 -6.26 9.41 6.44
CA ARG A 22 -7.25 8.33 6.33
C ARG A 22 -8.22 8.67 5.19
N MET A 23 -7.89 8.32 3.95
CA MET A 23 -8.79 8.42 2.78
C MET A 23 -9.90 7.35 2.84
N GLY A 24 -10.51 7.22 4.01
CA GLY A 24 -11.50 6.21 4.35
C GLY A 24 -10.90 4.87 4.80
N PRO A 25 -11.76 3.93 5.19
CA PRO A 25 -11.35 2.58 5.54
C PRO A 25 -10.59 1.92 4.36
N PRO A 26 -9.74 0.92 4.61
CA PRO A 26 -8.90 0.27 3.58
C PRO A 26 -9.70 -0.39 2.44
N LEU A 27 -11.01 -0.59 2.62
CA LEU A 27 -11.96 -1.01 1.58
C LEU A 27 -12.44 0.14 0.67
N ASN A 28 -12.09 1.38 0.98
CA ASN A 28 -12.39 2.53 0.13
C ASN A 28 -11.50 2.44 -1.13
N PRO A 29 -12.07 2.44 -2.35
CA PRO A 29 -11.29 2.48 -3.59
C PRO A 29 -10.34 3.69 -3.70
N SER A 30 -10.58 4.74 -2.91
CA SER A 30 -9.73 5.92 -2.82
C SER A 30 -8.49 5.72 -1.94
N ALA A 31 -8.44 4.64 -1.17
CA ALA A 31 -7.33 4.35 -0.29
C ALA A 31 -6.03 4.15 -1.07
N VAL A 32 -4.93 4.59 -0.45
CA VAL A 32 -3.56 4.56 -0.98
C VAL A 32 -3.18 3.21 -1.60
N PRO A 33 -3.49 2.04 -1.02
CA PRO A 33 -3.13 0.75 -1.60
C PRO A 33 -3.74 0.54 -2.99
N TRP A 34 -5.00 0.94 -3.18
CA TRP A 34 -5.71 0.82 -4.47
C TRP A 34 -5.12 1.70 -5.56
N LYS A 35 -4.55 2.86 -5.22
CA LYS A 35 -3.87 3.73 -6.19
C LYS A 35 -2.48 3.23 -6.58
N LEU A 36 -1.82 2.50 -5.69
CA LEU A 36 -0.44 2.04 -5.87
C LEU A 36 -0.33 0.62 -6.45
N MET A 37 -1.31 -0.25 -6.19
CA MET A 37 -1.40 -1.61 -6.76
C MET A 37 -1.33 -1.69 -8.30
N PRO A 38 -1.93 -0.76 -9.09
CA PRO A 38 -1.90 -0.82 -10.55
C PRO A 38 -0.52 -0.52 -11.15
N LEU A 39 0.39 0.10 -10.40
CA LEU A 39 1.68 0.58 -10.92
C LEU A 39 2.58 -0.58 -11.39
N CYS A 40 2.61 -1.70 -10.66
CA CYS A 40 3.22 -2.94 -11.16
C CYS A 40 2.82 -4.20 -10.34
N ARG A 41 3.00 -5.39 -10.94
CA ARG A 41 2.67 -6.69 -10.31
C ARG A 41 3.36 -6.91 -8.96
N LYS A 42 4.59 -6.43 -8.80
CA LYS A 42 5.37 -6.55 -7.55
C LYS A 42 4.71 -5.79 -6.40
N TRP A 43 4.25 -4.57 -6.66
CA TRP A 43 3.56 -3.74 -5.66
C TRP A 43 2.21 -4.34 -5.27
N ARG A 44 1.48 -4.89 -6.25
CA ARG A 44 0.25 -5.65 -5.98
C ARG A 44 0.51 -6.85 -5.09
N SER A 45 1.55 -7.63 -5.38
CA SER A 45 1.92 -8.80 -4.57
C SER A 45 2.29 -8.42 -3.14
N VAL A 46 3.05 -7.33 -2.95
CA VAL A 46 3.44 -6.86 -1.61
C VAL A 46 2.24 -6.31 -0.86
N ALA A 47 1.40 -5.49 -1.49
CA ALA A 47 0.19 -4.98 -0.87
C ALA A 47 -0.72 -6.11 -0.38
N ILE A 48 -0.94 -7.16 -1.18
CA ILE A 48 -1.75 -8.33 -0.78
C ILE A 48 -1.06 -9.12 0.35
N ALA A 49 0.27 -9.27 0.29
CA ALA A 49 1.04 -10.04 1.28
C ALA A 49 1.23 -9.31 2.62
N THR A 50 0.88 -8.02 2.71
CA THR A 50 1.05 -7.22 3.92
C THR A 50 -0.32 -6.82 4.52
N PRO A 51 -0.92 -7.68 5.37
CA PRO A 51 -2.23 -7.44 5.99
C PRO A 51 -2.28 -6.15 6.82
N LYS A 52 -1.16 -5.71 7.40
CA LYS A 52 -1.06 -4.46 8.17
C LYS A 52 -1.52 -3.23 7.38
N ILE A 53 -1.34 -3.21 6.07
CA ILE A 53 -1.76 -2.09 5.20
C ILE A 53 -3.30 -2.03 5.10
N TRP A 54 -3.99 -3.16 5.29
CA TRP A 54 -5.44 -3.28 5.23
C TRP A 54 -6.09 -3.32 6.61
N SER A 55 -5.30 -3.25 7.69
CA SER A 55 -5.80 -3.26 9.05
C SER A 55 -6.33 -1.86 9.42
N ILE A 56 -7.55 -1.82 9.95
CA ILE A 56 -8.23 -0.61 10.44
C ILE A 56 -8.08 -0.43 11.96
N ILE A 57 -7.39 -1.36 12.61
CA ILE A 57 -7.26 -1.47 14.07
C ILE A 57 -6.26 -0.46 14.59
#